data_AF-A0A1H1SSQ8-F1
#
_entry.id   AF-A0A1H1SSQ8-F1
#
_cell.length_a   1.000
_cell.length_b   1.000
_cell.length_c   1.000
_cell.angle_alpha   90.00
_cell.angle_beta   90.00
_cell.angle_gamma   90.00
#
_symmetry.space_group_name_H-M   'P 1'
#
loop_
_entity.id
_entity.type
_entity.pdbx_description
1 polymer ?
#
loop_
_entity_poly.entity_id
_entity_poly.type
_entity_poly.pdbx_seq_one_letter_code
_entity_poly.pdbx_strand_id
1 'polypeptide(L)'
;MQPGQLGVDVVALRVMGSDLAGAAVTLLEAMKAAGTGLAPAAQPGSSAGTAAQAAEAAWSASLDRLTGRVERLGRTMTDAADSYQVTDRAGADELRHSGSQVV
;
A
#
# COMPACT_ATOMS: atom_id res chain seq x y z
N MET A 1 -3.75 19.75 -27.78
CA MET A 1 -3.35 18.97 -26.58
C MET A 1 -2.05 19.56 -26.06
N GLN A 2 -2.00 19.98 -24.79
CA GLN A 2 -0.82 20.66 -24.23
C GLN A 2 0.21 19.62 -23.72
N PRO A 3 1.50 19.76 -24.05
CA PRO A 3 2.54 18.78 -23.69
C PRO A 3 2.89 18.69 -22.19
N GLY A 4 2.16 19.39 -21.30
CA GLY A 4 2.39 19.36 -19.84
C GLY A 4 1.40 18.50 -19.05
N GLN A 5 0.40 17.89 -19.69
CA GLN A 5 -0.71 17.23 -18.99
C GLN A 5 -0.48 15.73 -18.70
N LEU A 6 0.70 15.20 -19.03
CA LEU A 6 1.08 13.78 -18.93
C LEU A 6 2.35 13.55 -18.08
N GLY A 7 2.74 14.53 -17.26
CA GLY A 7 3.83 14.36 -16.30
C GLY A 7 3.34 13.53 -15.10
N VAL A 8 3.93 12.36 -14.88
CA VAL A 8 3.68 11.61 -13.65
C VAL A 8 4.44 12.31 -12.52
N ASP A 9 3.73 12.73 -11.47
CA ASP A 9 4.37 13.26 -10.28
C ASP A 9 4.98 12.12 -9.47
N VAL A 10 6.21 11.76 -9.84
CA VAL A 10 7.03 10.72 -9.21
C VAL A 10 7.22 11.00 -7.71
N VAL A 11 7.35 12.27 -7.33
CA VAL A 11 7.55 12.65 -5.92
C VAL A 11 6.27 12.37 -5.14
N ALA A 12 5.12 12.82 -5.64
CA ALA A 12 3.83 12.53 -5.01
C ALA A 12 3.57 11.02 -4.91
N LEU A 13 3.89 10.23 -5.94
CA LEU A 13 3.74 8.77 -5.91
C LEU A 13 4.62 8.10 -4.85
N ARG A 14 5.88 8.52 -4.72
CA ARG A 14 6.77 8.01 -3.66
C ARG A 14 6.28 8.39 -2.27
N VAL A 15 5.83 9.64 -2.08
CA VAL A 15 5.26 10.12 -0.81
C VAL A 15 4.03 9.30 -0.46
N MET A 16 3.07 9.16 -1.38
CA MET A 16 1.88 8.34 -1.16
C MET A 16 2.22 6.88 -0.87
N GLY A 17 3.20 6.29 -1.56
CA GLY A 17 3.66 4.93 -1.30
C GLY A 17 4.24 4.77 0.12
N SER A 18 5.04 5.73 0.57
CA SER A 18 5.62 5.79 1.92
C SER A 18 4.55 5.99 3.00
N ASP A 19 3.63 6.93 2.79
CA ASP A 19 2.52 7.20 3.72
C ASP A 19 1.65 5.96 3.91
N LEU A 20 1.39 5.25 2.81
CA LEU A 20 0.59 4.04 2.83
C LEU A 20 1.31 2.90 3.56
N ALA A 21 2.63 2.78 3.40
CA ALA A 21 3.43 1.84 4.19
C ALA A 21 3.41 2.19 5.69
N GLY A 22 3.54 3.48 6.05
CA GLY A 22 3.43 3.93 7.44
C GLY A 22 2.05 3.68 8.04
N ALA A 23 0.99 3.87 7.27
CA ALA A 23 -0.38 3.55 7.68
C ALA A 23 -0.58 2.05 7.91
N ALA A 24 -0.01 1.18 7.05
CA ALA A 24 -0.04 -0.27 7.26
C ALA A 24 0.63 -0.69 8.55
N VAL A 25 1.82 -0.15 8.85
CA VAL A 25 2.54 -0.41 10.10
C VAL A 25 1.71 0.04 11.30
N THR A 26 1.14 1.25 11.24
CA THR A 26 0.28 1.78 12.31
C THR A 26 -0.94 0.90 12.56
N LEU A 27 -1.58 0.41 11.49
CA LEU A 27 -2.72 -0.49 11.59
C LEU A 27 -2.33 -1.83 12.24
N LEU A 28 -1.17 -2.37 11.88
CA LEU A 28 -0.65 -3.61 12.45
C LEU A 28 -0.34 -3.46 13.95
N GLU A 29 0.29 -2.37 14.36
CA GLU A 29 0.56 -2.10 15.77
C GLU A 29 -0.73 -1.87 16.57
N ALA A 30 -1.72 -1.18 15.99
CA ALA A 30 -3.03 -1.03 16.59
C ALA A 30 -3.75 -2.38 16.77
N MET A 31 -3.62 -3.30 15.81
CA MET A 31 -4.12 -4.67 15.95
C MET A 31 -3.43 -5.42 17.10
N LYS A 32 -2.10 -5.38 17.16
CA LYS A 32 -1.34 -6.02 18.24
C LYS A 32 -1.74 -5.46 19.60
N ALA A 33 -1.94 -4.14 19.69
CA ALA A 33 -2.38 -3.46 20.91
C ALA A 33 -3.83 -3.81 21.30
N ALA A 34 -4.73 -3.96 20.32
CA ALA A 34 -6.08 -4.46 20.56
C ALA A 34 -6.09 -5.91 21.06
N GLY A 35 -5.07 -6.70 20.68
CA GLY A 35 -4.83 -8.05 21.18
C GLY A 35 -5.89 -9.05 20.73
N THR A 36 -5.95 -10.17 21.44
CA THR A 36 -7.02 -11.16 21.37
C THR A 36 -7.83 -11.12 22.66
N GLY A 37 -9.08 -11.57 22.61
CA GLY A 37 -10.02 -11.53 23.74
C GLY A 37 -11.02 -10.38 23.68
N LEU A 38 -11.31 -9.86 22.47
CA LEU A 38 -12.46 -8.97 22.28
C LEU A 38 -13.77 -9.72 22.53
N ALA A 39 -13.82 -11.01 22.19
CA ALA A 39 -14.92 -11.88 22.55
C ALA A 39 -14.67 -12.51 23.93
N PRO A 40 -15.71 -12.58 24.79
CA PRO A 40 -15.62 -13.36 26.02
C PRO A 40 -15.34 -14.84 25.71
N ALA A 41 -14.72 -15.55 26.66
CA ALA A 41 -14.51 -16.99 26.54
C ALA A 41 -15.85 -17.70 26.26
N ALA A 42 -15.86 -18.59 25.27
CA ALA A 42 -17.05 -19.34 24.91
C ALA A 42 -17.55 -20.14 26.10
N GLN A 43 -18.76 -19.83 26.55
CA GLN A 43 -19.48 -20.66 27.51
C GLN A 43 -20.14 -21.82 26.76
N PRO A 44 -19.99 -23.07 27.25
CA PRO A 44 -20.64 -24.22 26.64
C PRO A 44 -22.16 -24.00 26.50
N GLY A 45 -22.69 -24.20 25.29
CA GLY A 45 -24.11 -24.01 24.98
C GLY A 45 -24.54 -22.56 24.67
N SER A 46 -23.64 -21.58 24.77
CA SER A 46 -23.95 -20.18 24.43
C SER A 46 -23.74 -19.91 22.94
N SER A 47 -24.83 -19.80 22.19
CA SER A 47 -24.78 -19.37 20.79
C SER A 47 -24.19 -17.97 20.62
N ALA A 48 -24.47 -17.06 21.57
CA ALA A 48 -23.91 -15.72 21.59
C ALA A 48 -22.38 -15.73 21.78
N GLY A 49 -21.86 -16.59 22.66
CA GLY A 49 -20.41 -16.75 22.86
C GLY A 49 -19.71 -17.28 21.61
N THR A 50 -20.28 -18.30 20.96
CA THR A 50 -19.76 -18.83 19.69
C THR A 50 -19.80 -17.78 18.59
N ALA A 51 -20.88 -17.00 18.48
CA ALA A 51 -21.00 -15.93 17.50
C ALA A 51 -19.97 -14.80 17.74
N ALA A 52 -19.73 -14.44 19.00
CA ALA A 52 -18.74 -13.43 19.35
C ALA A 52 -17.31 -13.86 18.96
N GLN A 53 -16.93 -15.12 19.24
CA GLN A 53 -15.63 -15.65 18.84
C GLN A 53 -15.45 -15.74 17.33
N ALA A 54 -16.51 -16.16 16.61
CA ALA A 54 -16.50 -16.19 15.16
C ALA A 54 -16.34 -14.77 14.57
N ALA A 55 -17.01 -13.77 15.16
CA ALA A 55 -16.89 -12.39 14.76
C ALA A 55 -15.49 -11.83 15.01
N GLU A 56 -14.87 -12.13 16.17
CA GLU A 56 -13.48 -11.75 16.47
C GLU A 56 -12.50 -12.36 15.46
N ALA A 57 -12.62 -13.66 15.17
CA ALA A 57 -11.77 -14.33 14.18
C ALA A 57 -11.94 -13.74 12.78
N ALA A 58 -13.18 -13.45 12.36
CA ALA A 58 -13.46 -12.84 11.07
C ALA A 58 -12.94 -11.40 10.97
N TRP A 59 -13.04 -10.64 12.06
CA TRP A 59 -12.51 -9.28 12.18
C TRP A 59 -10.99 -9.29 12.01
N SER A 60 -10.27 -10.11 12.79
CA SER A 60 -8.80 -10.22 12.70
C SER A 60 -8.35 -10.63 11.30
N ALA A 61 -8.98 -11.65 10.70
CA ALA A 61 -8.67 -12.08 9.34
C ALA A 61 -8.98 -11.01 8.27
N SER A 62 -9.90 -10.10 8.54
CA SER A 62 -10.22 -8.99 7.62
C SER A 62 -9.20 -7.87 7.73
N LEU A 63 -8.74 -7.56 8.94
CA LEU A 63 -7.70 -6.57 9.15
C LEU A 63 -6.33 -7.04 8.61
N ASP A 64 -5.95 -8.30 8.80
CA ASP A 64 -4.73 -8.85 8.19
C ASP A 64 -4.74 -8.71 6.66
N ARG A 65 -5.90 -9.01 6.05
CA ARG A 65 -6.09 -8.84 4.59
C ARG A 65 -6.01 -7.38 4.17
N LEU A 66 -6.54 -6.46 4.97
CA LEU A 66 -6.48 -5.02 4.70
C LEU A 66 -5.03 -4.53 4.76
N THR A 67 -4.30 -4.84 5.83
CA THR A 67 -2.88 -4.48 6.00
C THR A 67 -2.06 -4.97 4.81
N GLY A 68 -2.19 -6.24 4.42
CA GLY A 68 -1.46 -6.78 3.27
C GLY A 68 -1.84 -6.12 1.93
N ARG A 69 -3.08 -5.63 1.75
CA ARG A 69 -3.47 -4.87 0.55
C ARG A 69 -2.84 -3.49 0.52
N VAL A 70 -2.82 -2.80 1.66
CA VAL A 70 -2.24 -1.46 1.84
C VAL A 70 -0.73 -1.51 1.56
N GLU A 71 -0.01 -2.50 2.12
CA GLU A 71 1.42 -2.70 1.84
C GLU A 71 1.73 -3.00 0.38
N ARG A 72 0.90 -3.83 -0.27
CA ARG A 72 1.07 -4.13 -1.70
C ARG A 72 0.85 -2.89 -2.56
N LEU A 73 -0.19 -2.12 -2.26
CA LEU A 73 -0.47 -0.88 -2.99
C LEU A 73 0.67 0.13 -2.82
N GLY A 74 1.22 0.26 -1.61
CA GLY A 74 2.35 1.16 -1.35
C GLY A 74 3.59 0.79 -2.17
N ARG A 75 3.91 -0.51 -2.23
CA ARG A 75 4.99 -1.02 -3.10
C ARG A 75 4.73 -0.74 -4.57
N THR A 76 3.52 -1.02 -5.08
CA THR A 76 3.17 -0.74 -6.48
C THR A 76 3.32 0.74 -6.84
N MET A 77 2.97 1.66 -5.94
CA MET A 77 3.15 3.10 -6.15
C MET A 77 4.64 3.48 -6.24
N THR A 78 5.46 2.95 -5.33
CA THR A 78 6.92 3.17 -5.35
C THR A 78 7.56 2.58 -6.61
N ASP A 79 7.22 1.34 -6.98
CA ASP A 79 7.72 0.67 -8.17
C ASP A 79 7.33 1.44 -9.45
N ALA A 80 6.10 1.97 -9.51
CA ALA A 80 5.65 2.80 -10.62
C ALA A 80 6.45 4.10 -10.72
N ALA A 81 6.73 4.74 -9.58
CA ALA A 81 7.54 5.96 -9.52
C ALA A 81 8.98 5.70 -10.00
N ASP A 82 9.59 4.61 -9.54
CA ASP A 82 10.93 4.17 -9.97
C ASP A 82 10.97 3.87 -11.47
N SER A 83 10.00 3.11 -11.98
CA SER A 83 9.89 2.76 -13.39
C SER A 83 9.76 4.00 -14.28
N TYR A 84 8.87 4.93 -13.93
CA TYR A 84 8.71 6.17 -14.69
C TYR A 84 10.00 6.98 -14.73
N GLN A 85 10.69 7.14 -13.59
CA GLN A 85 11.94 7.89 -13.53
C GLN A 85 13.05 7.25 -14.38
N VAL A 86 13.12 5.92 -14.42
CA VAL A 86 14.09 5.21 -15.28
C VAL A 86 13.78 5.43 -16.75
N THR A 87 12.51 5.29 -17.15
CA THR A 87 12.09 5.49 -18.54
C THR A 87 12.29 6.93 -19.00
N ASP A 88 11.96 7.91 -18.16
CA ASP A 88 12.14 9.34 -18.47
C ASP A 88 13.63 9.68 -18.68
N ARG A 89 14.50 9.17 -17.80
CA ARG A 89 15.95 9.36 -17.94
C ARG A 89 16.50 8.73 -19.21
N ALA A 90 16.10 7.49 -19.52
CA ALA A 90 16.52 6.80 -20.73
C ALA A 90 16.11 7.57 -21.99
N GLY A 91 14.86 8.07 -22.04
CA GLY A 91 14.38 8.89 -23.15
C GLY A 91 15.14 10.23 -23.27
N ALA A 92 15.42 10.90 -22.15
CA ALA A 92 16.19 12.13 -22.14
C ALA A 92 17.64 11.93 -22.62
N ASP A 93 18.26 10.81 -22.24
CA ASP A 93 19.62 10.46 -22.66
C ASP A 93 19.69 10.11 -24.15
N GLU A 94 18.70 9.40 -24.68
CA GLU A 94 18.56 9.12 -26.12
C GLU A 94 18.43 10.42 -26.93
N LEU A 95 17.53 11.33 -26.52
CA LEU A 95 17.36 12.63 -27.17
C LEU A 95 18.65 13.46 -27.16
N ARG A 96 19.40 13.44 -26.06
CA ARG A 96 20.70 14.13 -25.95
C ARG A 96 21.73 13.53 -26.90
N HIS A 97 21.76 12.21 -27.02
CA HIS A 97 22.68 11.51 -27.92
C HIS A 97 22.38 11.80 -29.40
N SER A 98 21.12 11.67 -29.81
CA SER A 98 20.70 11.97 -31.18
C SER A 98 20.90 13.45 -31.54
N GLY A 99 20.61 14.38 -30.62
CA GLY A 99 20.87 15.80 -30.83
C GLY A 99 22.35 16.15 -31.00
N SER A 100 23.24 15.36 -30.38
CA SER A 100 24.69 15.54 -30.51
C SER A 100 25.29 14.94 -31.78
N GLN A 101 24.55 14.07 -32.49
CA GLN A 101 24.96 13.47 -33.77
C GLN A 101 24.54 14.28 -34.99
N VAL A 102 23.66 15.26 -34.82
CA VAL A 102 23.10 16.09 -35.92
C VAL A 102 23.81 17.45 -36.04
N VAL A 103 24.81 17.72 -35.19
CA VAL A 103 25.64 18.95 -35.18
C VAL A 103 27.06 18.66 -35.63
#